data_AF-A0A966GEY9-F1
#
_entry.id   AF-A0A966GEY9-F1
#
_cell.length_a   1.000
_cell.length_b   1.000
_cell.length_c   1.000
_cell.angle_alpha   90.00
_cell.angle_beta   90.00
_cell.angle_gamma   90.00
#
_symmetry.space_group_name_H-M   'P 1'
#
loop_
_entity.id
_entity.type
_entity.pdbx_description
1 polymer ?
#
loop_
_entity_poly.entity_id
_entity_poly.type
_entity_poly.pdbx_seq_one_letter_code
_entity_poly.pdbx_strand_id
1 'polypeptide(L)'
;HTGWPGLEEPLLTAPLAQAEGLAPPVRSFDAYAISGYFGHEIGSADLAPALRGWIADGSATAQVTARLRAGSLRELTDDLFPYHAGVARHFGLDLVMYEGGTHIVGSGDLVNDDALTAFFAAYNYSPEMAALYATAMEAFAANGGTLFNAFVDVAAPSKWGSWGALRHLDDVNARWSTLMAFNARPGDAARAGAFRGTLEQDAR
;
A
#
# COMPACT_ATOMS: atom_id res chain seq x y z
N HIS A 1 -10.91 4.09 1.87
CA HIS A 1 -10.38 2.76 1.52
C HIS A 1 -10.46 2.60 0.00
N THR A 2 -9.43 2.06 -0.63
CA THR A 2 -9.26 2.14 -2.10
C THR A 2 -10.18 1.22 -2.89
N GLY A 3 -10.52 0.06 -2.34
CA GLY A 3 -11.34 -0.95 -3.03
C GLY A 3 -12.84 -0.65 -3.16
N TRP A 4 -13.30 0.58 -2.94
CA TRP A 4 -14.73 0.94 -2.99
C TRP A 4 -14.98 2.16 -3.91
N PRO A 5 -14.70 2.04 -5.23
CA PRO A 5 -14.99 3.10 -6.20
C PRO A 5 -16.43 3.65 -6.10
N GLY A 6 -16.57 4.98 -6.14
CA GLY A 6 -17.83 5.69 -6.14
C GLY A 6 -18.27 6.19 -4.75
N LEU A 7 -17.65 5.71 -3.66
CA LEU A 7 -17.97 6.20 -2.32
C LEU A 7 -17.31 7.55 -2.00
N GLU A 8 -16.25 7.91 -2.73
CA GLU A 8 -15.60 9.21 -2.60
C GLU A 8 -16.45 10.37 -3.10
N GLU A 9 -17.29 10.17 -4.13
CA GLU A 9 -18.15 11.21 -4.69
C GLU A 9 -19.11 11.84 -3.64
N PRO A 10 -19.96 11.08 -2.92
CA PRO A 10 -20.83 11.66 -1.90
C PRO A 10 -20.04 12.19 -0.69
N LEU A 11 -18.82 11.71 -0.44
CA LEU A 11 -17.96 12.21 0.63
C LEU A 11 -17.37 13.58 0.29
N LEU A 12 -16.93 13.79 -0.95
CA LEU A 12 -16.34 15.04 -1.42
C LEU A 12 -17.40 16.11 -1.71
N THR A 13 -18.58 15.70 -2.19
CA THR A 13 -19.65 16.63 -2.56
C THR A 13 -20.68 16.85 -1.45
N ALA A 14 -21.00 15.84 -0.63
CA ALA A 14 -22.00 15.90 0.44
C ALA A 14 -23.33 16.59 0.03
N PRO A 15 -24.10 16.03 -0.92
CA PRO A 15 -25.27 16.70 -1.50
C PRO A 15 -26.36 17.07 -0.47
N LEU A 16 -26.51 16.29 0.60
CA LEU A 16 -27.47 16.60 1.67
C LEU A 16 -27.05 17.84 2.47
N ALA A 17 -25.77 17.99 2.80
CA ALA A 17 -25.26 19.18 3.47
C ALA A 17 -25.36 20.43 2.57
N GLN A 18 -25.13 20.26 1.26
CA GLN A 18 -25.34 21.34 0.29
C GLN A 18 -26.81 21.78 0.21
N ALA A 19 -27.77 20.85 0.33
CA ALA A 19 -29.19 21.19 0.39
C ALA A 19 -29.55 22.01 1.65
N GLU A 20 -28.76 21.92 2.71
CA GLU A 20 -28.85 22.73 3.92
C GLU A 20 -28.05 24.06 3.82
N GLY A 21 -27.42 24.34 2.68
CA GLY A 21 -26.68 25.58 2.43
C GLY A 21 -25.21 25.55 2.84
N LEU A 22 -24.66 24.38 3.20
CA LEU A 22 -23.24 24.23 3.53
C LEU A 22 -22.37 24.05 2.27
N ALA A 23 -21.10 24.45 2.35
CA ALA A 23 -20.14 24.22 1.27
C ALA A 23 -19.77 22.72 1.17
N PRO A 24 -19.49 22.20 -0.04
CA PRO A 24 -19.07 20.81 -0.19
C PRO A 24 -17.69 20.58 0.46
N PRO A 25 -17.47 19.43 1.13
CA PRO A 25 -16.23 19.12 1.84
C PRO A 25 -14.97 19.29 1.00
N VAL A 26 -15.03 18.99 -0.30
CA VAL A 26 -13.90 19.14 -1.23
C VAL A 26 -13.24 20.52 -1.20
N ARG A 27 -13.97 21.59 -0.85
CA ARG A 27 -13.40 22.95 -0.76
C ARG A 27 -12.51 23.18 0.45
N SER A 28 -12.50 22.26 1.40
CA SER A 28 -11.74 22.35 2.64
C SER A 28 -10.43 21.56 2.58
N PHE A 29 -10.13 20.89 1.46
CA PHE A 29 -8.99 20.00 1.33
C PHE A 29 -8.22 20.26 0.05
N ASP A 30 -6.91 20.08 0.12
CA ASP A 30 -6.01 20.16 -1.03
C ASP A 30 -5.58 18.76 -1.53
N ALA A 31 -5.88 17.71 -0.77
CA ALA A 31 -5.46 16.34 -1.06
C ALA A 31 -6.58 15.32 -0.85
N TYR A 32 -6.54 14.26 -1.65
CA TYR A 32 -7.36 13.06 -1.57
C TYR A 32 -6.48 11.87 -1.21
N ALA A 33 -6.74 11.26 -0.06
CA ALA A 33 -5.93 10.18 0.47
C ALA A 33 -6.58 8.80 0.29
N ILE A 34 -5.80 7.85 -0.21
CA ILE A 34 -6.24 6.45 -0.42
C ILE A 34 -5.35 5.46 0.33
N SER A 35 -5.81 4.23 0.52
CA SER A 35 -4.97 3.12 1.00
C SER A 35 -4.34 2.34 -0.17
N GLY A 36 -3.40 1.44 0.08
CA GLY A 36 -2.67 0.75 -0.98
C GLY A 36 -2.21 -0.64 -0.56
N TYR A 37 -3.14 -1.47 -0.10
CA TYR A 37 -2.85 -2.80 0.40
C TYR A 37 -2.98 -3.89 -0.67
N PHE A 38 -2.00 -4.79 -0.74
CA PHE A 38 -2.04 -5.99 -1.59
C PHE A 38 -1.71 -7.26 -0.80
N GLY A 39 -2.25 -8.41 -1.23
CA GLY A 39 -1.93 -9.73 -0.71
C GLY A 39 -2.91 -10.34 0.29
N HIS A 40 -4.09 -9.74 0.47
CA HIS A 40 -5.17 -10.30 1.31
C HIS A 40 -5.52 -11.74 0.93
N GLU A 41 -5.46 -12.07 -0.36
CA GLU A 41 -5.77 -13.39 -0.91
C GLU A 41 -4.82 -14.50 -0.45
N ILE A 42 -3.59 -14.15 -0.04
CA ILE A 42 -2.54 -15.11 0.29
C ILE A 42 -2.81 -15.83 1.61
N GLY A 43 -3.43 -15.15 2.56
CA GLY A 43 -3.78 -15.68 3.88
C GLY A 43 -5.12 -16.39 3.96
N SER A 44 -5.80 -16.61 2.83
CA SER A 44 -7.15 -17.15 2.77
C SER A 44 -7.21 -18.65 3.08
N ALA A 45 -8.35 -19.11 3.62
CA ALA A 45 -8.63 -20.53 3.86
C ALA A 45 -8.52 -21.36 2.56
N ASP A 46 -8.97 -20.81 1.44
CA ASP A 46 -8.97 -21.48 0.14
C ASP A 46 -7.54 -21.74 -0.38
N LEU A 47 -6.61 -20.80 -0.16
CA LEU A 47 -5.23 -20.96 -0.62
C LEU A 47 -4.38 -21.82 0.33
N ALA A 48 -4.75 -21.93 1.60
CA ALA A 48 -3.93 -22.56 2.63
C ALA A 48 -3.44 -23.98 2.29
N PRO A 49 -4.26 -24.90 1.72
CA PRO A 49 -3.76 -26.22 1.33
C PRO A 49 -2.66 -26.17 0.26
N ALA A 50 -2.83 -25.34 -0.77
CA ALA A 50 -1.84 -25.17 -1.83
C ALA A 50 -0.57 -24.51 -1.30
N LEU A 51 -0.71 -23.48 -0.47
CA LEU A 51 0.41 -22.78 0.14
C LEU A 51 1.26 -23.71 1.02
N ARG A 52 0.63 -24.58 1.82
CA ARG A 52 1.37 -25.61 2.59
C ARG A 52 2.15 -26.56 1.69
N GLY A 53 1.56 -26.97 0.56
CA GLY A 53 2.25 -27.78 -0.45
C GLY A 53 3.48 -27.07 -1.00
N TRP A 54 3.34 -25.80 -1.37
CA TRP A 54 4.45 -24.99 -1.89
C TRP A 54 5.52 -24.69 -0.84
N ILE A 55 5.16 -24.61 0.43
CA ILE A 55 6.13 -24.47 1.52
C ILE A 55 6.94 -25.77 1.64
N ALA A 56 6.27 -26.92 1.59
CA ALA A 56 6.92 -28.23 1.72
C ALA A 56 7.87 -28.55 0.57
N ASP A 57 7.58 -28.11 -0.66
CA ASP A 57 8.43 -28.33 -1.83
C ASP A 57 9.42 -27.18 -2.12
N GLY A 58 9.35 -26.09 -1.35
CA GLY A 58 10.23 -24.92 -1.47
C GLY A 58 9.86 -23.94 -2.59
N SER A 59 8.73 -24.10 -3.26
CA SER A 59 8.27 -23.22 -4.34
C SER A 59 7.44 -22.02 -3.89
N ALA A 60 7.09 -21.91 -2.60
CA ALA A 60 6.13 -20.93 -2.07
C ALA A 60 6.44 -19.48 -2.45
N THR A 61 7.69 -19.04 -2.32
CA THR A 61 8.12 -17.67 -2.67
C THR A 61 7.77 -17.33 -4.13
N ALA A 62 8.11 -18.21 -5.06
CA ALA A 62 7.86 -18.00 -6.49
C ALA A 62 6.36 -17.99 -6.80
N GLN A 63 5.61 -18.94 -6.23
CA GLN A 63 4.17 -19.08 -6.45
C GLN A 63 3.39 -17.88 -5.88
N VAL A 64 3.70 -17.46 -4.66
CA VAL A 64 3.07 -16.29 -4.03
C VAL A 64 3.42 -15.01 -4.77
N THR A 65 4.67 -14.83 -5.20
CA THR A 65 5.08 -13.66 -6.00
C THR A 65 4.29 -13.59 -7.31
N ALA A 66 4.20 -14.69 -8.04
CA ALA A 66 3.45 -14.75 -9.29
C ALA A 66 1.96 -14.46 -9.07
N ARG A 67 1.37 -15.00 -8.00
CA ARG A 67 -0.04 -14.78 -7.65
C ARG A 67 -0.32 -13.32 -7.31
N LEU A 68 0.53 -12.67 -6.53
CA LEU A 68 0.38 -11.24 -6.19
C LEU A 68 0.44 -10.37 -7.45
N ARG A 69 1.42 -10.63 -8.33
CA ARG A 69 1.58 -9.91 -9.60
C ARG A 69 0.39 -10.07 -10.55
N ALA A 70 -0.27 -11.22 -10.53
CA ALA A 70 -1.45 -11.47 -11.36
C ALA A 70 -2.77 -11.07 -10.68
N GLY A 71 -2.75 -10.88 -9.36
CA GLY A 71 -3.91 -10.61 -8.52
C GLY A 71 -3.90 -9.19 -7.95
N SER A 72 -3.86 -9.09 -6.62
CA SER A 72 -4.08 -7.83 -5.90
C SER A 72 -3.11 -6.70 -6.29
N LEU A 73 -1.85 -6.99 -6.62
CA LEU A 73 -0.93 -5.94 -7.07
C LEU A 73 -1.35 -5.40 -8.43
N ARG A 74 -1.76 -6.27 -9.36
CA ARG A 74 -2.26 -5.85 -10.68
C ARG A 74 -3.52 -5.00 -10.55
N GLU A 75 -4.47 -5.45 -9.72
CA GLU A 75 -5.70 -4.70 -9.48
C GLU A 75 -5.41 -3.29 -8.92
N LEU A 76 -4.46 -3.18 -7.98
CA LEU A 76 -4.01 -1.87 -7.51
C LEU A 76 -3.44 -1.02 -8.65
N THR A 77 -2.52 -1.56 -9.43
CA THR A 77 -1.73 -0.79 -10.41
C THR A 77 -2.51 -0.44 -11.67
N ASP A 78 -3.33 -1.36 -12.16
CA ASP A 78 -3.98 -1.27 -13.46
C ASP A 78 -5.40 -0.68 -13.36
N ASP A 79 -6.07 -0.88 -12.22
CA ASP A 79 -7.49 -0.53 -12.08
C ASP A 79 -7.70 0.57 -11.04
N LEU A 80 -7.22 0.37 -9.80
CA LEU A 80 -7.56 1.24 -8.67
C LEU A 80 -6.78 2.56 -8.65
N PHE A 81 -5.46 2.54 -8.86
CA PHE A 81 -4.68 3.79 -8.90
C PHE A 81 -5.12 4.72 -10.04
N PRO A 82 -5.32 4.24 -11.29
CA PRO A 82 -5.82 5.10 -12.36
C PRO A 82 -7.21 5.67 -12.07
N TYR A 83 -8.10 4.88 -11.45
CA TYR A 83 -9.43 5.33 -11.04
C TYR A 83 -9.35 6.51 -10.06
N HIS A 84 -8.62 6.33 -8.95
CA HIS A 84 -8.50 7.36 -7.91
C HIS A 84 -7.71 8.58 -8.37
N ALA A 85 -6.75 8.41 -9.27
CA ALA A 85 -6.11 9.52 -9.95
C ALA A 85 -7.10 10.32 -10.82
N GLY A 86 -8.06 9.65 -11.45
CA GLY A 86 -9.17 10.29 -12.15
C GLY A 86 -10.03 11.16 -11.22
N VAL A 87 -10.40 10.63 -10.05
CA VAL A 87 -11.14 11.37 -9.02
C VAL A 87 -10.34 12.59 -8.55
N ALA A 88 -9.08 12.40 -8.17
CA ALA A 88 -8.22 13.48 -7.68
C ALA A 88 -8.14 14.62 -8.71
N ARG A 89 -7.90 14.29 -9.99
CA ARG A 89 -7.89 15.27 -11.09
C ARG A 89 -9.23 15.96 -11.29
N HIS A 90 -10.34 15.23 -11.21
CA HIS A 90 -11.68 15.81 -11.36
C HIS A 90 -11.95 16.90 -10.32
N PHE A 91 -11.54 16.66 -9.08
CA PHE A 91 -11.72 17.60 -7.98
C PHE A 91 -10.55 18.57 -7.78
N GLY A 92 -9.50 18.48 -8.59
CA GLY A 92 -8.31 19.32 -8.49
C GLY A 92 -7.45 19.07 -7.25
N LEU A 93 -7.57 17.89 -6.63
CA LEU A 93 -6.86 17.48 -5.41
C LEU A 93 -5.55 16.76 -5.75
N ASP A 94 -4.58 16.83 -4.84
CA ASP A 94 -3.37 15.99 -4.90
C ASP A 94 -3.72 14.56 -4.46
N LEU A 95 -3.25 13.54 -5.18
CA LEU A 95 -3.44 12.15 -4.78
C LEU A 95 -2.32 11.70 -3.85
N VAL A 96 -2.67 11.28 -2.62
CA VAL A 96 -1.70 10.82 -1.63
C VAL A 96 -2.06 9.42 -1.09
N MET A 97 -1.05 8.66 -0.73
CA MET A 97 -1.23 7.38 -0.03
C MET A 97 -1.26 7.65 1.48
N TYR A 98 -2.40 7.40 2.11
CA TYR A 98 -2.53 7.43 3.55
C TYR A 98 -1.77 6.27 4.21
N GLU A 99 -1.91 5.07 3.64
CA GLU A 99 -1.23 3.86 4.10
C GLU A 99 -1.13 2.85 2.96
N GLY A 100 0.03 2.23 2.76
CA GLY A 100 0.23 1.26 1.70
C GLY A 100 1.25 0.19 2.07
N GLY A 101 1.18 -0.93 1.35
CA GLY A 101 2.08 -2.05 1.51
C GLY A 101 1.40 -3.40 1.42
N THR A 102 2.09 -4.43 1.90
CA THR A 102 1.53 -5.78 1.87
C THR A 102 0.63 -6.04 3.09
N HIS A 103 -0.43 -6.80 2.87
CA HIS A 103 -1.33 -7.31 3.90
C HIS A 103 -1.40 -8.84 3.81
N ILE A 104 -0.27 -9.50 4.06
CA ILE A 104 -0.17 -10.97 4.10
C ILE A 104 -0.12 -11.44 5.55
N VAL A 105 -1.21 -12.06 5.99
CA VAL A 105 -1.39 -12.66 7.32
C VAL A 105 -2.44 -13.77 7.21
N GLY A 106 -2.33 -14.82 8.02
CA GLY A 106 -3.37 -15.85 8.06
C GLY A 106 -4.74 -15.26 8.43
N SER A 107 -5.81 -15.73 7.79
CA SER A 107 -7.19 -15.31 8.07
C SER A 107 -7.89 -16.30 8.99
N GLY A 108 -8.67 -15.81 9.95
CA GLY A 108 -9.39 -16.66 10.91
C GLY A 108 -8.41 -17.55 11.70
N ASP A 109 -8.71 -18.84 11.81
CA ASP A 109 -7.89 -19.80 12.56
C ASP A 109 -6.47 -19.97 12.00
N LEU A 110 -6.22 -19.59 10.74
CA LEU A 110 -4.90 -19.67 10.11
C LEU A 110 -3.87 -18.74 10.77
N VAL A 111 -4.30 -17.74 11.55
CA VAL A 111 -3.35 -16.98 12.39
C VAL A 111 -2.62 -17.88 13.38
N ASN A 112 -3.12 -19.06 13.72
CA ASN A 112 -2.45 -19.99 14.63
C ASN A 112 -1.65 -21.08 13.90
N ASP A 113 -1.48 -20.97 12.58
CA ASP A 113 -0.62 -21.87 11.80
C ASP A 113 0.82 -21.33 11.80
N ASP A 114 1.69 -21.96 12.57
CA ASP A 114 3.09 -21.55 12.74
C ASP A 114 3.89 -21.65 11.44
N ALA A 115 3.60 -22.64 10.58
CA ALA A 115 4.31 -22.82 9.32
C ALA A 115 3.97 -21.71 8.34
N LEU A 116 2.68 -21.35 8.24
CA LEU A 116 2.25 -20.21 7.44
C LEU A 116 2.80 -18.89 8.00
N THR A 117 2.72 -18.70 9.32
CA THR A 117 3.25 -17.50 9.99
C THR A 117 4.74 -17.32 9.74
N ALA A 118 5.53 -18.39 9.88
CA ALA A 118 6.97 -18.36 9.62
C ALA A 118 7.27 -18.03 8.15
N PHE A 119 6.54 -18.63 7.21
CA PHE A 119 6.67 -18.31 5.80
C PHE A 119 6.32 -16.85 5.50
N PHE A 120 5.19 -16.35 6.01
CA PHE A 120 4.77 -14.97 5.81
C PHE A 120 5.80 -14.00 6.37
N ALA A 121 6.31 -14.22 7.58
CA ALA A 121 7.34 -13.39 8.16
C ALA A 121 8.59 -13.36 7.27
N ALA A 122 9.08 -14.52 6.80
CA ALA A 122 10.25 -14.57 5.91
C ALA A 122 10.00 -13.88 4.56
N TYR A 123 8.87 -14.18 3.91
CA TYR A 123 8.52 -13.66 2.60
C TYR A 123 8.34 -12.13 2.60
N ASN A 124 7.76 -11.58 3.67
CA ASN A 124 7.54 -10.15 3.81
C ASN A 124 8.85 -9.33 3.68
N TYR A 125 9.98 -9.87 4.13
CA TYR A 125 11.28 -9.17 4.08
C TYR A 125 12.20 -9.67 2.96
N SER A 126 11.67 -10.44 2.00
CA SER A 126 12.45 -10.98 0.88
C SER A 126 12.68 -9.95 -0.24
N PRO A 127 13.66 -10.19 -1.13
CA PRO A 127 13.87 -9.39 -2.34
C PRO A 127 12.64 -9.36 -3.27
N GLU A 128 11.88 -10.46 -3.36
CA GLU A 128 10.67 -10.53 -4.16
C GLU A 128 9.59 -9.58 -3.64
N MET A 129 9.35 -9.56 -2.33
CA MET A 129 8.42 -8.61 -1.73
C MET A 129 8.89 -7.16 -1.94
N ALA A 130 10.19 -6.91 -1.78
CA ALA A 130 10.75 -5.58 -2.05
C ALA A 130 10.51 -5.13 -3.51
N ALA A 131 10.60 -6.05 -4.47
CA ALA A 131 10.28 -5.77 -5.87
C ALA A 131 8.79 -5.46 -6.08
N LEU A 132 7.88 -6.13 -5.36
CA LEU A 132 6.44 -5.83 -5.42
C LEU A 132 6.12 -4.44 -4.86
N TYR A 133 6.77 -4.06 -3.75
CA TYR A 133 6.69 -2.69 -3.21
C TYR A 133 7.18 -1.65 -4.23
N ALA A 134 8.32 -1.90 -4.88
CA ALA A 134 8.82 -1.02 -5.93
C ALA A 134 7.77 -0.85 -7.05
N THR A 135 7.20 -1.95 -7.56
CA THR A 135 6.14 -1.89 -8.58
C THR A 135 4.94 -1.06 -8.13
N ALA A 136 4.45 -1.25 -6.90
CA ALA A 136 3.32 -0.49 -6.38
C ALA A 136 3.62 1.02 -6.31
N MET A 137 4.79 1.40 -5.78
CA MET A 137 5.17 2.80 -5.63
C MET A 137 5.42 3.49 -6.98
N GLU A 138 6.08 2.81 -7.91
CA GLU A 138 6.30 3.33 -9.27
C GLU A 138 4.97 3.55 -10.00
N ALA A 139 4.05 2.59 -9.92
CA ALA A 139 2.73 2.73 -10.54
C ALA A 139 1.91 3.86 -9.91
N PHE A 140 1.99 4.03 -8.59
CA PHE A 140 1.31 5.13 -7.90
C PHE A 140 1.86 6.49 -8.34
N ALA A 141 3.19 6.63 -8.36
CA ALA A 141 3.85 7.84 -8.86
C ALA A 141 3.53 8.12 -10.33
N ALA A 142 3.54 7.10 -11.19
CA ALA A 142 3.21 7.22 -12.61
C ALA A 142 1.75 7.67 -12.85
N ASN A 143 0.85 7.45 -11.90
CA ASN A 143 -0.54 7.94 -11.93
C ASN A 143 -0.71 9.36 -11.35
N GLY A 144 0.38 10.02 -10.97
CA GLY A 144 0.38 11.37 -10.38
C GLY A 144 0.21 11.38 -8.86
N GLY A 145 0.42 10.25 -8.19
CA GLY A 145 0.49 10.20 -6.73
C GLY A 145 1.76 10.87 -6.20
N THR A 146 1.64 11.70 -5.16
CA THR A 146 2.76 12.56 -4.71
C THR A 146 3.47 12.08 -3.44
N LEU A 147 2.75 11.40 -2.53
CA LEU A 147 3.28 10.86 -1.29
C LEU A 147 2.86 9.40 -1.11
N PHE A 148 3.82 8.51 -0.82
CA PHE A 148 3.57 7.11 -0.53
C PHE A 148 3.86 6.78 0.94
N ASN A 149 2.87 6.88 1.83
CA ASN A 149 3.05 6.48 3.23
C ASN A 149 2.95 4.95 3.37
N ALA A 150 4.07 4.29 3.67
CA ALA A 150 4.04 2.90 4.10
C ALA A 150 3.49 2.79 5.53
N PHE A 151 2.77 1.72 5.86
CA PHE A 151 1.97 1.66 7.08
C PHE A 151 2.73 1.94 8.39
N VAL A 152 3.83 1.22 8.67
CA VAL A 152 4.61 1.37 9.92
C VAL A 152 6.11 1.18 9.64
N ASP A 153 6.94 2.04 10.23
CA ASP A 153 8.39 1.93 10.11
C ASP A 153 8.95 0.73 10.88
N VAL A 154 8.70 0.62 12.18
CA VAL A 154 9.32 -0.41 13.05
C VAL A 154 8.27 -1.19 13.82
N ALA A 155 8.16 -2.48 13.53
CA ALA A 155 7.35 -3.42 14.30
C ALA A 155 7.83 -4.85 14.09
N ALA A 156 7.95 -5.61 15.18
CA ALA A 156 8.31 -7.03 15.09
C ALA A 156 7.18 -7.82 14.39
N PRO A 157 7.52 -8.75 13.47
CA PRO A 157 6.53 -9.62 12.86
C PRO A 157 5.95 -10.57 13.90
N SER A 158 4.67 -10.87 13.75
CA SER A 158 3.96 -11.82 14.61
C SER A 158 2.93 -12.60 13.80
N LYS A 159 2.21 -13.50 14.47
CA LYS A 159 1.06 -14.18 13.88
C LYS A 159 -0.06 -13.25 13.41
N TRP A 160 -0.08 -12.01 13.92
CA TRP A 160 -1.01 -10.97 13.52
C TRP A 160 -0.51 -10.14 12.34
N GLY A 161 0.65 -10.44 11.77
CA GLY A 161 1.18 -9.80 10.55
C GLY A 161 2.62 -9.29 10.68
N SER A 162 3.15 -8.82 9.55
CA SER A 162 4.52 -8.30 9.39
C SER A 162 4.48 -6.83 8.92
N TRP A 163 4.02 -5.97 9.82
CA TRP A 163 3.61 -4.58 9.53
C TRP A 163 4.77 -3.60 9.39
N GLY A 164 5.83 -3.80 10.19
CA GLY A 164 7.00 -2.94 10.15
C GLY A 164 7.75 -3.07 8.83
N ALA A 165 8.18 -1.95 8.26
CA ALA A 165 9.19 -1.93 7.23
C ALA A 165 10.53 -2.49 7.74
N LEU A 166 10.81 -2.27 9.03
CA LEU A 166 11.87 -2.83 9.85
C LEU A 166 11.28 -3.74 10.92
N ARG A 167 11.95 -4.87 11.19
CA ARG A 167 11.57 -5.80 12.28
C ARG A 167 11.98 -5.30 13.66
N HIS A 168 13.05 -4.51 13.70
CA HIS A 168 13.63 -3.84 14.87
C HIS A 168 14.54 -2.71 14.36
N LEU A 169 15.02 -1.83 15.25
CA LEU A 169 15.76 -0.62 14.86
C LEU A 169 17.03 -0.90 14.04
N ASP A 170 17.75 -1.98 14.35
CA ASP A 170 19.01 -2.34 13.65
C ASP A 170 18.79 -3.24 12.41
N ASP A 171 17.54 -3.40 11.96
CA ASP A 171 17.23 -4.29 10.84
C ASP A 171 17.72 -3.71 9.51
N VAL A 172 18.36 -4.55 8.70
CA VAL A 172 18.73 -4.24 7.32
C VAL A 172 18.08 -5.28 6.42
N ASN A 173 17.08 -4.84 5.65
CA ASN A 173 16.32 -5.72 4.78
C ASN A 173 15.98 -5.05 3.45
N ALA A 174 15.58 -5.86 2.46
CA ALA A 174 15.32 -5.40 1.11
C ALA A 174 14.12 -4.44 1.03
N ARG A 175 13.06 -4.68 1.81
CA ARG A 175 11.85 -3.84 1.84
C ARG A 175 12.19 -2.42 2.30
N TRP A 176 12.89 -2.28 3.44
CA TRP A 176 13.33 -0.99 3.96
C TRP A 176 14.23 -0.26 2.96
N SER A 177 15.19 -0.98 2.38
CA SER A 177 16.10 -0.42 1.37
C SER A 177 15.34 0.15 0.16
N THR A 178 14.31 -0.56 -0.32
CA THR A 178 13.45 -0.09 -1.41
C THR A 178 12.64 1.15 -1.03
N LEU A 179 12.05 1.19 0.16
CA LEU A 179 11.31 2.37 0.64
C LEU A 179 12.22 3.60 0.76
N MET A 180 13.40 3.45 1.34
CA MET A 180 14.36 4.55 1.47
C MET A 180 14.89 5.02 0.11
N ALA A 181 15.14 4.09 -0.82
CA ALA A 181 15.54 4.45 -2.18
C ALA A 181 14.44 5.21 -2.94
N PHE A 182 13.17 4.90 -2.70
CA PHE A 182 12.05 5.66 -3.25
C PHE A 182 11.96 7.06 -2.62
N ASN A 183 12.08 7.16 -1.30
CA ASN A 183 12.01 8.43 -0.56
C ASN A 183 13.17 9.40 -0.87
N ALA A 184 14.32 8.89 -1.32
CA ALA A 184 15.48 9.70 -1.68
C ALA A 184 15.34 10.38 -3.06
N ARG A 185 14.28 10.09 -3.81
CA ARG A 185 14.02 10.73 -5.11
C ARG A 185 13.54 12.16 -4.92
N PRO A 186 13.90 13.09 -5.84
CA PRO A 186 13.31 14.42 -5.82
C PRO A 186 11.79 14.29 -5.98
N GLY A 187 11.03 14.87 -5.04
CA GLY A 187 9.58 14.98 -5.19
C GLY A 187 9.22 15.96 -6.30
N ASP A 188 8.07 15.76 -6.94
CA ASP A 188 7.49 16.78 -7.81
C ASP A 188 7.24 18.07 -7.03
N ALA A 189 7.38 19.22 -7.70
CA ALA A 189 7.17 20.51 -7.07
C ALA A 189 5.73 20.61 -6.53
N ALA A 190 5.56 20.48 -5.22
CA ALA A 190 4.24 20.66 -4.63
C ALA A 190 3.73 22.08 -4.90
N ARG A 191 2.40 22.20 -5.02
CA ARG A 191 1.70 23.49 -5.14
C ARG A 191 2.20 24.47 -4.07
N ALA A 192 2.26 25.75 -4.40
CA ALA A 192 2.70 26.77 -3.46
C ALA A 192 1.83 26.72 -2.18
N GLY A 193 2.47 26.44 -1.04
CA GLY A 193 1.79 26.31 0.26
C GLY A 193 1.38 24.88 0.66
N ALA A 194 1.58 23.87 -0.20
CA ALA A 194 1.30 22.48 0.15
C ALA A 194 2.44 21.84 0.96
N PHE A 195 2.08 20.93 1.87
CA PHE A 195 3.05 20.12 2.63
C PHE A 195 3.86 19.23 1.69
N ARG A 196 5.18 19.43 1.67
CA ARG A 196 6.12 18.67 0.84
C ARG A 196 6.65 17.48 1.65
N GLY A 197 5.92 16.37 1.64
CA GLY A 197 6.43 15.15 2.24
C GLY A 197 7.48 14.50 1.34
N THR A 198 8.73 14.50 1.78
CA THR A 198 9.89 13.62 1.50
C THR A 198 11.10 14.32 2.12
N LEU A 199 12.11 13.58 2.57
CA LEU A 199 13.24 14.10 3.37
C LEU A 199 13.81 15.38 2.74
N GLU A 200 13.57 16.52 3.39
CA GLU A 200 14.19 17.80 3.05
C GLU A 200 15.72 17.63 3.16
N GLN A 201 16.38 17.55 2.02
CA GLN A 201 17.74 18.07 1.94
C GLN A 201 17.62 19.55 1.64
N ASP A 202 17.65 20.35 2.70
CA ASP A 202 18.08 21.74 2.61
C ASP A 202 19.50 21.76 2.02
N ALA A 203 19.58 21.91 0.70
CA ALA A 203 20.82 22.32 0.05
C ALA A 203 21.08 23.78 0.48
N ARG A 204 21.96 23.95 1.47
CA ARG A 204 22.66 25.21 1.72
C ARG A 204 23.76 25.42 0.70
#